data_AF-A0A1H9ZRA6-F1
#
_entry.id   AF-A0A1H9ZRA6-F1
#
_cell.length_a   1.000
_cell.length_b   1.000
_cell.length_c   1.000
_cell.angle_alpha   90.00
_cell.angle_beta   90.00
_cell.angle_gamma   90.00
#
_symmetry.space_group_name_H-M   'P 1'
#
loop_
_entity.id
_entity.type
_entity.pdbx_description
1 polymer ?
#
loop_
_entity_poly.entity_id
_entity_poly.type
_entity_poly.pdbx_seq_one_letter_code
_entity_poly.pdbx_strand_id
1 'polypeptide(L)'
;MKIFNNPNITQVMKLYNKTVKPTEKTGEVATSQDKLEISQKAQEFQVALKAYKNLPEIRQEKVEILKEQVQTNSYNVSGKEVADQLIESILIDKKV
;
A
#
# COMPACT_ATOMS: atom_id res chain seq x y z
N MET A 1 2.92 83.26 -28.03
CA MET A 1 3.77 82.26 -27.34
C MET A 1 3.95 81.05 -28.25
N LYS A 2 5.19 80.61 -28.50
CA LYS A 2 5.49 79.40 -29.29
C LYS A 2 5.87 78.28 -28.30
N ILE A 3 5.11 77.20 -28.27
CA ILE A 3 5.37 76.05 -27.40
C ILE A 3 6.26 75.08 -28.19
N PHE A 4 7.47 74.81 -27.70
CA PHE A 4 8.37 73.84 -28.32
C PHE A 4 8.11 72.44 -27.76
N ASN A 5 7.87 71.48 -28.65
CA ASN A 5 7.65 70.08 -28.31
C ASN A 5 9.01 69.43 -27.98
N ASN A 6 9.23 69.09 -26.70
CA ASN A 6 10.48 68.47 -26.25
C ASN A 6 10.44 66.94 -26.52
N PRO A 7 11.31 66.39 -27.38
CA PRO A 7 11.24 64.99 -27.81
C PRO A 7 11.45 63.98 -26.67
N ASN A 8 12.07 64.41 -25.56
CA ASN A 8 12.32 63.56 -24.39
C ASN A 8 11.02 63.10 -23.70
N ILE A 9 9.92 63.84 -23.85
CA ILE A 9 8.62 63.47 -23.27
C ILE A 9 8.13 62.11 -23.81
N THR A 10 8.39 61.82 -25.09
CA THR A 10 7.96 60.56 -25.70
C THR A 10 8.74 59.34 -25.18
N GLN A 11 10.00 59.53 -24.78
CA GLN A 11 10.82 58.45 -24.21
C GLN A 11 10.42 58.14 -22.77
N VAL A 12 10.09 59.17 -21.98
CA VAL A 12 9.62 59.02 -20.60
C VAL A 12 8.28 58.31 -20.55
N MET A 13 7.36 58.62 -21.48
CA MET A 13 6.07 57.92 -21.60
C MET A 13 6.23 56.44 -21.97
N LYS A 14 7.26 56.07 -22.75
CA LYS A 14 7.55 54.65 -23.06
C LYS A 14 8.08 53.87 -21.86
N LEU A 15 8.84 54.51 -20.96
CA LEU A 15 9.26 53.89 -19.71
C LEU A 15 8.08 53.74 -18.74
N TYR A 16 7.21 54.75 -18.65
CA TYR A 16 6.05 54.72 -17.77
C TYR A 16 5.02 53.66 -18.18
N ASN A 17 4.88 53.42 -19.50
CA ASN A 17 4.03 52.38 -20.06
C ASN A 17 4.71 51.01 -20.17
N LYS A 18 5.95 50.84 -19.67
CA LYS A 18 6.61 49.54 -19.64
C LYS A 18 6.07 48.76 -18.43
N THR A 19 4.92 48.13 -18.62
CA THR A 19 4.42 47.07 -17.75
C THR A 19 5.54 46.05 -17.57
N VAL A 20 5.96 45.87 -16.31
CA VAL A 20 6.90 44.83 -15.88
C VAL A 20 6.41 43.51 -16.46
N LYS A 21 7.20 42.91 -17.36
CA LYS A 21 6.93 41.56 -17.83
C LYS A 21 6.93 40.65 -16.59
N PRO A 22 5.93 39.78 -16.41
CA PRO A 22 6.01 38.76 -15.38
C PRO A 22 7.30 37.98 -15.63
N THR A 23 8.15 37.85 -14.61
CA THR A 23 9.24 36.88 -14.63
C THR A 23 8.65 35.53 -15.01
N GLU A 24 9.16 34.93 -16.09
CA GLU A 24 8.80 33.56 -16.46
C GLU A 24 9.00 32.71 -15.21
N LYS A 25 7.93 32.03 -14.78
CA LYS A 25 8.03 31.08 -13.67
C LYS A 25 9.11 30.09 -14.08
N THR A 26 10.24 30.13 -13.37
CA THR A 26 11.28 29.12 -13.50
C THR A 26 10.58 27.79 -13.33
N GLY A 27 10.69 26.92 -14.34
CA GLY A 27 9.92 25.67 -14.39
C GLY A 27 10.00 24.94 -13.07
N GLU A 28 8.87 24.40 -12.61
CA GLU A 28 8.82 23.56 -11.42
C GLU A 28 9.94 22.53 -11.52
N VAL A 29 10.96 22.67 -10.68
CA VAL A 29 11.95 21.63 -10.47
C VAL A 29 11.13 20.46 -9.93
N ALA A 30 10.94 19.43 -10.75
CA ALA A 30 10.25 18.22 -10.34
C ALA A 30 11.00 17.66 -9.14
N THR A 31 10.53 17.98 -7.93
CA THR A 31 10.99 17.34 -6.71
C THR A 31 10.65 15.88 -6.87
N SER A 32 11.67 15.02 -6.97
CA SER A 32 11.48 13.57 -6.92
C SER A 32 10.74 13.25 -5.62
N GLN A 33 9.46 12.95 -5.73
CA GLN A 33 8.66 12.48 -4.61
C GLN A 33 8.97 11.00 -4.41
N ASP A 34 9.15 10.60 -3.16
CA ASP A 34 9.32 9.19 -2.82
C ASP A 34 8.11 8.39 -3.30
N LYS A 35 8.35 7.37 -4.12
CA LYS A 35 7.31 6.50 -4.65
C LYS A 35 7.26 5.21 -3.85
N LEU A 36 6.11 4.92 -3.25
CA LEU A 36 5.86 3.63 -2.63
C LEU A 36 5.28 2.67 -3.67
N GLU A 37 6.03 1.62 -4.00
CA GLU A 37 5.55 0.53 -4.85
C GLU A 37 5.35 -0.74 -4.02
N ILE A 38 4.12 -1.24 -3.96
CA ILE A 38 3.80 -2.51 -3.28
C ILE A 38 4.05 -3.64 -4.26
N SER A 39 4.90 -4.60 -3.88
CA SER A 39 5.17 -5.77 -4.71
C SER A 39 3.87 -6.53 -5.01
N GLN A 40 3.76 -7.09 -6.21
CA GLN A 40 2.58 -7.87 -6.61
C GLN A 40 2.28 -9.00 -5.62
N LYS A 41 3.32 -9.70 -5.15
CA LYS A 41 3.21 -10.77 -4.15
C LYS A 41 2.64 -10.28 -2.81
N ALA A 42 2.98 -9.06 -2.39
CA ALA A 42 2.41 -8.49 -1.16
C ALA A 42 0.92 -8.17 -1.31
N GLN A 43 0.49 -7.72 -2.50
CA GLN A 43 -0.92 -7.50 -2.79
C GLN A 43 -1.70 -8.82 -2.77
N GLU A 44 -1.19 -9.86 -3.45
CA GLU A 44 -1.77 -11.21 -3.45
C GLU A 44 -1.88 -11.78 -2.02
N PHE A 45 -0.82 -11.63 -1.23
CA PHE A 45 -0.82 -12.06 0.16
C PHE A 45 -1.87 -11.32 1.00
N GLN A 46 -2.03 -10.01 0.81
CA GLN A 46 -3.06 -9.24 1.52
C GLN A 46 -4.47 -9.71 1.17
N VAL A 47 -4.72 -10.06 -0.09
CA VAL A 47 -6.01 -10.63 -0.53
C VAL A 47 -6.24 -11.99 0.14
N ALA A 48 -5.25 -12.88 0.12
CA ALA A 48 -5.33 -14.19 0.77
C ALA A 48 -5.56 -14.07 2.29
N LEU A 49 -4.88 -13.14 2.96
CA LEU A 49 -5.08 -12.86 4.39
C LEU A 49 -6.50 -12.36 4.69
N LYS A 50 -7.05 -11.48 3.84
CA LYS A 50 -8.44 -11.01 4.02
C LYS A 50 -9.43 -12.16 3.87
N ALA A 51 -9.24 -13.02 2.86
CA ALA A 51 -10.08 -14.20 2.68
C ALA A 51 -9.97 -15.15 3.88
N TYR A 52 -8.76 -15.40 4.38
CA TYR A 52 -8.51 -16.23 5.56
C TYR A 52 -9.22 -15.69 6.81
N LYS A 53 -9.16 -14.38 7.07
CA LYS A 53 -9.82 -13.75 8.22
C LYS A 53 -11.36 -13.85 8.18
N ASN A 54 -11.94 -13.98 6.99
CA ASN A 54 -13.38 -14.13 6.82
C ASN A 54 -13.85 -15.59 7.01
N LEU A 55 -12.92 -16.55 7.12
CA LEU A 55 -13.28 -17.94 7.39
C LEU A 55 -13.86 -18.06 8.80
N PRO A 56 -14.83 -18.98 9.01
CA PRO A 56 -15.34 -19.25 10.34
C PRO A 56 -14.22 -19.78 11.23
N GLU A 57 -14.20 -19.30 12.48
CA GLU A 57 -13.24 -19.76 13.51
C GLU A 57 -13.31 -21.28 13.70
N ILE A 58 -14.53 -21.83 13.66
CA ILE A 58 -14.78 -23.26 13.78
C ILE A 58 -15.18 -23.83 12.42
N ARG A 59 -14.38 -24.79 11.95
CA ARG A 59 -14.73 -25.61 10.77
C ARG A 59 -15.71 -26.72 11.16
N GLN A 60 -16.99 -26.37 11.25
CA GLN A 60 -18.06 -27.28 11.70
C GLN A 60 -18.07 -28.62 10.96
N GLU A 61 -17.94 -28.62 9.63
CA GLU A 61 -17.85 -29.83 8.80
C GLU A 61 -16.77 -30.81 9.31
N LYS A 62 -15.56 -30.32 9.60
CA LYS A 62 -14.46 -31.16 10.11
C LYS A 62 -14.79 -31.73 11.49
N VAL A 63 -15.44 -30.94 12.33
CA VAL A 63 -15.85 -31.36 13.68
C VAL A 63 -16.91 -32.46 13.60
N GLU A 64 -17.90 -32.32 12.71
CA GLU A 64 -18.95 -33.31 12.51
C GLU A 64 -18.39 -34.63 12.00
N ILE A 65 -17.52 -34.61 10.99
CA ILE A 65 -16.85 -35.81 10.46
C ILE A 65 -16.06 -36.52 11.58
N LEU A 66 -15.28 -35.78 12.36
CA LEU A 66 -14.50 -36.37 13.46
C LEU A 66 -15.41 -36.94 14.55
N LYS A 67 -16.51 -36.26 14.90
CA LYS A 67 -17.49 -36.76 15.86
C LYS A 67 -18.09 -38.09 15.40
N GLU A 68 -18.48 -38.18 14.13
CA GLU A 68 -19.02 -39.40 13.55
C GLU A 68 -17.97 -40.54 13.58
N GLN A 69 -16.73 -40.26 13.20
CA GLN A 69 -15.65 -41.25 13.23
C GLN A 69 -15.41 -41.80 14.64
N VAL A 70 -15.45 -40.92 15.65
CA VAL A 70 -15.32 -41.33 17.06
C VAL A 70 -16.52 -42.17 17.49
N GLN A 71 -17.75 -41.75 17.16
CA GLN A 71 -18.99 -42.49 17.52
C GLN A 71 -19.05 -43.88 16.87
N THR A 72 -18.58 -44.00 15.64
CA THR A 72 -18.56 -45.25 14.87
C THR A 72 -17.34 -46.13 15.17
N ASN A 73 -16.47 -45.72 16.12
CA ASN A 73 -15.18 -46.36 16.40
C ASN A 73 -14.28 -46.54 15.16
N SER A 74 -14.46 -45.70 14.14
CA SER A 74 -13.64 -45.69 12.92
C SER A 74 -12.49 -44.68 12.98
N TYR A 75 -12.43 -43.86 14.04
CA TYR A 75 -11.30 -43.00 14.34
C TYR A 75 -10.12 -43.81 14.86
N ASN A 76 -9.17 -44.11 13.97
CA ASN A 76 -7.96 -44.85 14.30
C ASN A 76 -6.73 -43.93 14.20
N VAL A 77 -6.03 -43.74 15.32
CA VAL A 77 -4.78 -42.97 15.37
C VAL A 77 -3.67 -43.89 15.86
N SER A 78 -2.61 -43.98 15.07
CA SER A 78 -1.43 -44.75 15.40
C SER A 78 -0.56 -44.02 16.44
N GLY A 79 0.20 -44.80 17.22
CA GLY A 79 1.18 -44.22 18.16
C GLY A 79 2.24 -43.35 17.47
N LYS A 80 2.54 -43.62 16.19
CA LYS A 80 3.44 -42.79 15.38
C LYS A 80 2.85 -41.40 15.12
N GLU A 81 1.58 -41.31 14.71
CA GLU A 81 0.92 -40.02 14.46
C GLU A 81 0.87 -39.16 15.72
N VAL A 82 0.66 -39.76 16.89
CA VAL A 82 0.73 -39.05 18.17
C VAL A 82 2.14 -38.53 18.43
N ALA A 83 3.17 -39.36 18.24
CA ALA A 83 4.55 -38.96 18.46
C ALA A 83 5.00 -37.85 17.49
N ASP A 84 4.62 -37.93 16.22
CA ASP A 84 4.91 -36.92 15.20
C ASP A 84 4.27 -35.58 15.59
N GLN A 85 3.01 -35.58 16.01
CA GLN A 85 2.31 -34.36 16.43
C GLN A 85 2.95 -33.72 17.69
N LEU A 86 3.41 -34.55 18.64
CA LEU A 86 4.12 -34.07 19.83
C LEU A 86 5.44 -33.38 19.43
N ILE A 87 6.24 -34.02 18.57
CA ILE A 87 7.51 -33.45 18.10
C ILE A 87 7.26 -32.15 17.32
N GLU A 88 6.30 -32.16 16.39
CA GLU A 88 5.93 -30.97 15.61
C GLU A 88 5.54 -29.80 16.52
N SER A 89 4.70 -30.04 17.53
CA SER A 89 4.28 -29.00 18.47
C SER A 89 5.46 -28.36 19.22
N ILE A 90 6.44 -29.16 19.65
CA ILE A 90 7.65 -28.69 20.34
C ILE A 90 8.55 -27.88 19.39
N LEU A 91 8.64 -28.28 18.12
CA LEU A 91 9.47 -27.60 17.12
C LEU A 91 8.86 -26.27 16.67
N ILE A 92 7.54 -26.18 16.57
CA ILE A 92 6.83 -24.93 16.24
C ILE A 92 7.02 -23.92 17.38
N ASP A 93 6.82 -24.32 18.64
CA ASP A 93 6.94 -23.43 19.81
C ASP A 93 8.35 -22.83 19.95
N LYS A 94 9.40 -23.54 19.51
CA LYS A 94 10.78 -23.03 19.49
C LYS A 94 11.09 -22.05 18.35
N LYS A 95 10.25 -21.99 17.32
CA LYS A 95 10.48 -21.17 16.11
C LYS A 95 9.75 -19.82 16.16
N VAL A 96 8.90 -19.62 17.16
CA VAL A 96 8.22 -18.35 17.45
C VAL A 96 9.01 -17.57 18.47
#